data_AF-A0A813KDD0-F1
#
_entry.id   AF-A0A813KDD0-F1
#
_cell.length_a   1.000
_cell.length_b   1.000
_cell.length_c   1.000
_cell.angle_alpha   90.00
_cell.angle_beta   90.00
_cell.angle_gamma   90.00
#
_symmetry.space_group_name_H-M   'P 1'
#
loop_
_entity.id
_entity.type
_entity.pdbx_description
1 polymer ?
#
loop_
_entity_poly.entity_id
_entity_poly.type
_entity_poly.pdbx_seq_one_letter_code
_entity_poly.pdbx_strand_id
1 'polypeptide(L)'
;MPEGINKVSDEKGHDVRSSNILAARAVADTIRTSLGPKGMDKMIQEANGQVMISNDGATILEKMKLTHPTARMMAELSRAQDIEAGDGTTTVVVLAGALLQASERLLDQGIHPQTITEAFLKAADKADEILKQASLPVDLSNRELD
;
A
#
# COMPACT_ATOMS: atom_id res chain seq x y z
N MET A 1 -38.04 -17.57 -14.36
CA MET A 1 -36.59 -17.90 -14.34
C MET A 1 -35.85 -16.68 -13.78
N PRO A 2 -35.02 -16.80 -12.73
CA PRO A 2 -34.51 -15.66 -11.97
C PRO A 2 -33.15 -15.20 -12.51
N GLU A 3 -33.11 -14.56 -13.67
CA GLU A 3 -31.87 -14.00 -14.23
C GLU A 3 -31.53 -12.59 -13.69
N GLY A 4 -32.48 -11.93 -13.02
CA GLY A 4 -32.32 -10.54 -12.56
C GLY A 4 -31.63 -10.35 -11.21
N ILE A 5 -31.61 -11.37 -10.33
CA ILE A 5 -31.11 -11.20 -8.96
C ILE A 5 -29.58 -11.33 -8.90
N ASN A 6 -28.98 -12.24 -9.68
CA ASN A 6 -27.53 -12.47 -9.67
C ASN A 6 -26.71 -11.36 -10.35
N LYS A 7 -27.28 -10.66 -11.34
CA LYS A 7 -26.55 -9.63 -12.08
C LYS A 7 -26.34 -8.35 -11.25
N VAL A 8 -27.33 -7.98 -10.44
CA VAL A 8 -27.29 -6.81 -9.56
C VAL A 8 -26.30 -6.98 -8.40
N SER A 9 -26.09 -8.20 -7.91
CA SER A 9 -25.09 -8.48 -6.86
C SER A 9 -23.65 -8.40 -7.39
N ASP A 10 -23.42 -8.85 -8.62
CA ASP A 10 -22.08 -8.82 -9.23
C ASP A 10 -21.65 -7.41 -9.62
N GLU A 11 -22.57 -6.61 -10.19
CA GLU A 11 -22.32 -5.20 -10.52
C GLU A 11 -22.01 -4.37 -9.26
N LYS A 12 -22.78 -4.55 -8.17
CA LYS A 12 -22.47 -3.93 -6.87
C LYS A 12 -21.14 -4.40 -6.29
N GLY A 13 -20.81 -5.68 -6.44
CA GLY A 13 -19.53 -6.23 -5.98
C GLY A 13 -18.35 -5.66 -6.75
N HIS A 14 -18.49 -5.48 -8.06
CA HIS A 14 -17.50 -4.85 -8.92
C HIS A 14 -17.26 -3.39 -8.50
N ASP A 15 -18.33 -2.60 -8.38
CA ASP A 15 -18.22 -1.18 -8.04
C ASP A 15 -17.56 -0.94 -6.67
N VAL A 16 -17.85 -1.78 -5.67
CA VAL A 16 -17.20 -1.70 -4.36
C VAL A 16 -15.70 -2.01 -4.46
N ARG A 17 -15.31 -3.01 -5.24
CA ARG A 17 -13.89 -3.35 -5.44
C ARG A 17 -13.14 -2.20 -6.12
N SER A 18 -13.71 -1.62 -7.16
CA SER A 18 -13.11 -0.49 -7.87
C SER A 18 -13.00 0.74 -6.97
N SER A 19 -14.02 1.04 -6.15
CA SER A 19 -13.94 2.11 -5.14
C SER A 19 -12.81 1.89 -4.14
N ASN A 20 -12.68 0.67 -3.62
CA ASN A 20 -11.62 0.32 -2.67
C ASN A 20 -10.22 0.49 -3.28
N ILE A 21 -10.02 -0.01 -4.50
CA ILE A 21 -8.75 0.10 -5.22
C ILE A 21 -8.41 1.56 -5.49
N LEU A 22 -9.38 2.36 -5.97
CA LEU A 22 -9.19 3.78 -6.24
C LEU A 22 -8.77 4.54 -4.97
N ALA A 23 -9.43 4.28 -3.84
CA ALA A 23 -9.10 4.92 -2.57
C ALA A 23 -7.66 4.59 -2.10
N ALA A 24 -7.25 3.32 -2.16
CA ALA A 24 -5.89 2.93 -1.80
C ALA A 24 -4.84 3.53 -2.76
N ARG A 25 -5.13 3.53 -4.07
CA ARG A 25 -4.25 4.14 -5.08
C ARG A 25 -4.07 5.63 -4.85
N ALA A 26 -5.15 6.36 -4.54
CA ALA A 26 -5.07 7.80 -4.25
C ALA A 26 -4.17 8.10 -3.04
N VAL A 27 -4.23 7.27 -2.00
CA VAL A 27 -3.32 7.37 -0.85
C VAL A 27 -1.87 7.10 -1.27
N ALA A 28 -1.62 6.01 -1.99
CA ALA A 28 -0.29 5.65 -2.46
C ALA A 28 0.31 6.74 -3.38
N ASP A 29 -0.46 7.29 -4.30
CA ASP A 29 -0.03 8.36 -5.21
C ASP A 29 0.25 9.69 -4.47
N THR A 30 -0.42 9.93 -3.35
CA THR A 30 -0.17 11.13 -2.53
C THR A 30 1.22 11.08 -1.89
N ILE A 31 1.62 9.90 -1.39
CA ILE A 31 2.87 9.74 -0.64
C ILE A 31 4.05 9.23 -1.47
N ARG A 32 3.84 8.64 -2.66
CA ARG A 32 4.93 8.04 -3.48
C ARG A 32 6.06 9.02 -3.82
N THR A 33 5.76 10.31 -3.83
CA THR A 33 6.73 11.36 -4.15
C THR A 33 7.67 11.68 -2.99
N SER A 34 7.38 11.14 -1.81
CA SER A 34 8.22 11.17 -0.60
C SER A 34 9.16 9.94 -0.51
N LEU A 35 9.09 9.03 -1.48
CA LEU A 35 9.88 7.80 -1.45
C LEU A 35 11.36 8.04 -1.81
N GLY A 36 12.26 7.60 -0.93
CA GLY A 36 13.70 7.53 -1.17
C GLY A 36 14.48 8.83 -0.89
N PRO A 37 15.81 8.84 -1.13
CA PRO A 37 16.69 9.94 -0.74
C PRO A 37 16.49 11.23 -1.56
N LYS A 38 15.79 11.13 -2.71
CA LYS A 38 15.33 12.28 -3.52
C LYS A 38 13.83 12.52 -3.39
N GLY A 39 13.22 11.96 -2.34
CA GLY A 39 11.84 12.20 -1.98
C GLY A 39 11.60 13.67 -1.65
N MET A 40 10.39 14.14 -1.93
CA MET A 40 9.94 15.49 -1.61
C MET A 40 9.21 15.49 -0.27
N ASP A 41 9.47 16.52 0.53
CA ASP A 41 8.71 16.77 1.74
C ASP A 41 7.26 17.17 1.44
N LYS A 42 6.36 16.83 2.37
CA LYS A 42 4.97 17.25 2.35
C LYS A 42 4.75 18.33 3.39
N MET A 43 4.31 19.49 2.93
CA MET A 43 3.76 20.53 3.78
C MET A 43 2.26 20.27 3.99
N ILE A 44 1.85 20.03 5.23
CA ILE A 44 0.47 19.79 5.63
C ILE A 44 0.05 20.93 6.57
N GLN A 45 -1.07 21.58 6.25
CA GLN A 45 -1.68 22.58 7.11
C GLN A 45 -2.90 21.99 7.80
N GLU A 46 -2.89 21.97 9.13
CA GLU A 46 -4.01 21.53 9.95
C GLU A 46 -5.11 22.63 10.04
N ALA A 47 -6.32 22.22 10.43
CA ALA A 47 -7.46 23.14 10.52
C ALA A 47 -7.29 24.26 11.56
N ASN A 48 -6.42 24.09 12.54
CA ASN A 48 -6.05 25.09 13.53
C ASN A 48 -4.99 26.09 13.02
N GLY A 49 -4.54 25.95 11.76
CA GLY A 49 -3.51 26.79 11.15
C GLY A 49 -2.07 26.32 11.38
N GLN A 50 -1.85 25.24 12.15
CA GLN A 50 -0.52 24.67 12.34
C GLN A 50 0.00 24.07 11.03
N VAL A 51 1.26 24.35 10.71
CA VAL A 51 1.94 23.79 9.53
C VAL A 51 2.95 22.74 9.99
N MET A 52 2.91 21.57 9.37
CA MET A 52 3.86 20.48 9.52
C MET A 52 4.53 20.22 8.19
N ILE A 53 5.84 19.98 8.19
CA ILE A 53 6.60 19.51 7.03
C ILE A 53 7.19 18.15 7.39
N SER A 54 6.90 17.11 6.61
CA SER A 54 7.43 15.77 6.84
C SER A 54 7.63 14.99 5.55
N ASN A 55 8.62 14.09 5.56
CA ASN A 55 8.84 13.08 4.53
C ASN A 55 8.45 11.67 5.00
N ASP A 56 8.15 11.49 6.30
CA ASP A 56 7.79 10.19 6.84
C ASP A 56 6.34 9.84 6.47
N GLY A 57 6.16 8.71 5.79
CA GLY A 57 4.88 8.23 5.32
C GLY A 57 3.87 8.03 6.44
N ALA A 58 4.29 7.50 7.60
CA ALA A 58 3.38 7.24 8.72
C ALA A 58 2.84 8.55 9.30
N THR A 59 3.72 9.52 9.56
CA THR A 59 3.37 10.87 10.03
C THR A 59 2.45 11.60 9.05
N ILE A 60 2.77 11.56 7.74
CA ILE A 60 1.93 12.18 6.71
C ILE A 60 0.52 11.61 6.75
N LEU A 61 0.40 10.28 6.77
CA LEU A 61 -0.90 9.59 6.70
C LEU A 61 -1.73 9.76 7.97
N GLU A 62 -1.10 9.85 9.15
CA GLU A 62 -1.81 10.11 10.42
C GLU A 62 -2.45 11.50 10.45
N LYS A 63 -1.82 12.49 9.80
CA LYS A 63 -2.31 13.87 9.73
C LYS A 63 -3.34 14.11 8.64
N MET A 64 -3.46 13.20 7.68
CA MET A 64 -4.46 13.30 6.61
C MET A 64 -5.86 12.90 7.11
N LYS A 65 -6.88 13.65 6.70
CA LYS A 65 -8.28 13.31 6.98
C LYS A 65 -8.78 12.24 6.00
N LEU A 66 -8.63 10.97 6.37
CA LEU A 66 -9.01 9.82 5.53
C LEU A 66 -10.46 9.37 5.79
N THR A 67 -11.35 9.61 4.84
CA THR A 67 -12.79 9.28 4.95
C THR A 67 -13.09 7.84 4.53
N HIS A 68 -12.43 7.34 3.50
CA HIS A 68 -12.67 6.01 2.95
C HIS A 68 -12.08 4.91 3.87
N PRO A 69 -12.80 3.81 4.16
CA PRO A 69 -12.28 2.72 5.01
C PRO A 69 -10.96 2.14 4.52
N THR A 70 -10.86 1.84 3.23
CA THR A 70 -9.61 1.35 2.61
C THR A 70 -8.46 2.35 2.72
N ALA A 71 -8.72 3.66 2.68
CA ALA A 71 -7.69 4.65 2.89
C ALA A 71 -7.15 4.63 4.34
N ARG A 72 -8.04 4.44 5.33
CA ARG A 72 -7.62 4.23 6.73
C ARG A 72 -6.79 2.96 6.91
N MET A 73 -7.17 1.87 6.25
CA MET A 73 -6.38 0.64 6.27
C MET A 73 -4.96 0.84 5.72
N MET A 74 -4.79 1.69 4.69
CA MET A 74 -3.46 2.04 4.18
C MET A 74 -2.63 2.84 5.19
N ALA A 75 -3.26 3.73 5.97
CA ALA A 75 -2.58 4.45 7.05
C ALA A 75 -2.18 3.51 8.21
N GLU A 76 -3.08 2.59 8.58
CA GLU A 76 -2.79 1.56 9.58
C GLU A 76 -1.64 0.65 9.15
N LEU A 77 -1.58 0.28 7.86
CA LEU A 77 -0.46 -0.47 7.28
C LEU A 77 0.88 0.28 7.43
N SER A 78 0.90 1.58 7.12
CA SER A 78 2.09 2.41 7.30
C SER A 78 2.53 2.51 8.76
N ARG A 79 1.57 2.63 9.68
CA ARG A 79 1.83 2.72 11.13
C ARG A 79 2.35 1.40 11.69
N ALA A 80 1.81 0.27 11.23
CA ALA A 80 2.30 -1.05 11.63
C ALA A 80 3.76 -1.24 11.20
N GLN A 81 4.10 -0.81 9.98
CA GLN A 81 5.48 -0.84 9.48
C GLN A 81 6.43 0.03 10.32
N ASP A 82 5.98 1.21 10.73
CA ASP A 82 6.75 2.11 11.61
C ASP A 82 7.04 1.46 12.97
N ILE A 83 6.06 0.77 13.57
CA ILE A 83 6.21 0.10 14.87
C ILE A 83 7.17 -1.10 14.78
N GLU A 84 7.04 -1.92 13.74
CA GLU A 84 7.80 -3.18 13.63
C GLU A 84 9.23 -2.98 13.12
N ALA A 85 9.44 -2.06 12.18
CA ALA A 85 10.72 -1.88 11.51
C ALA A 85 11.32 -0.47 11.66
N GLY A 86 10.50 0.55 11.92
CA GLY A 86 10.94 1.95 11.99
C GLY A 86 11.35 2.59 10.67
N ASP A 87 11.20 1.86 9.54
CA ASP A 87 11.48 2.35 8.18
C ASP A 87 10.60 1.63 7.16
N GLY A 88 10.55 2.15 5.93
CA GLY A 88 9.77 1.60 4.83
C GLY A 88 8.28 1.96 4.90
N THR A 89 7.90 2.91 5.75
CA THR A 89 6.52 3.40 5.96
C THR A 89 5.90 3.86 4.63
N THR A 90 6.65 4.61 3.82
CA THR A 90 6.23 5.02 2.47
C THR A 90 6.23 3.85 1.49
N THR A 91 7.25 3.00 1.55
CA THR A 91 7.43 1.86 0.61
C THR A 91 6.26 0.88 0.69
N VAL A 92 5.83 0.51 1.90
CA VAL A 92 4.78 -0.50 2.09
C VAL A 92 3.45 -0.05 1.50
N VAL A 93 3.09 1.23 1.65
CA VAL A 93 1.84 1.79 1.12
C VAL A 93 1.90 1.93 -0.41
N VAL A 94 3.04 2.37 -0.95
CA VAL A 94 3.25 2.45 -2.41
C VAL A 94 3.16 1.06 -3.04
N LEU A 95 3.77 0.05 -2.41
CA LEU A 95 3.72 -1.34 -2.87
C LEU A 95 2.28 -1.88 -2.84
N ALA A 96 1.53 -1.66 -1.76
CA ALA A 96 0.14 -2.09 -1.66
C ALA A 96 -0.75 -1.44 -2.74
N GLY A 97 -0.57 -0.13 -2.99
CA GLY A 97 -1.27 0.57 -4.07
C GLY A 97 -0.95 0.01 -5.46
N ALA A 98 0.32 -0.32 -5.73
CA ALA A 98 0.75 -0.92 -6.99
C ALA A 98 0.19 -2.34 -7.18
N LEU A 99 0.16 -3.16 -6.13
CA LEU A 99 -0.43 -4.50 -6.18
C LEU A 99 -1.94 -4.44 -6.45
N LEU A 100 -2.66 -3.52 -5.81
CA LEU A 100 -4.09 -3.32 -6.06
C LEU A 100 -4.38 -2.84 -7.49
N GLN A 101 -3.54 -1.95 -8.03
CA GLN A 101 -3.62 -1.56 -9.44
C GLN A 101 -3.34 -2.72 -10.39
N ALA A 102 -2.41 -3.62 -10.05
CA ALA A 102 -2.18 -4.83 -10.83
C ALA A 102 -3.38 -5.78 -10.76
N SER A 103 -3.99 -5.94 -9.58
CA SER A 103 -5.22 -6.72 -9.40
C SER A 103 -6.38 -6.18 -10.21
N GLU A 104 -6.57 -4.85 -10.28
CA GLU A 104 -7.60 -4.20 -11.10
C GLU A 104 -7.55 -4.70 -12.56
N ARG A 105 -6.37 -4.70 -13.17
CA ARG A 105 -6.18 -5.18 -14.55
C ARG A 105 -6.53 -6.67 -14.72
N LEU A 106 -6.26 -7.49 -13.71
CA LEU A 106 -6.57 -8.92 -13.75
C LEU A 106 -8.08 -9.17 -13.56
N LEU A 107 -8.74 -8.36 -12.72
CA LEU A 107 -10.18 -8.38 -12.55
C LEU A 107 -10.89 -7.97 -13.84
N ASP A 108 -10.39 -6.95 -14.54
CA ASP A 108 -10.91 -6.50 -15.85
C ASP A 108 -10.81 -7.60 -16.92
N GLN A 109 -9.83 -8.49 -16.80
CA GLN A 109 -9.69 -9.69 -17.65
C GLN A 109 -10.64 -10.83 -17.25
N GLY A 110 -11.46 -10.65 -16.22
CA GLY A 110 -12.39 -11.66 -15.72
C GLY A 110 -11.74 -12.72 -14.82
N ILE A 111 -10.51 -12.49 -14.33
CA ILE A 111 -9.85 -13.42 -13.41
C ILE A 111 -10.50 -13.32 -12.04
N HIS A 112 -10.84 -14.48 -11.46
CA HIS A 112 -11.51 -14.53 -10.17
C HIS A 112 -10.62 -13.98 -9.04
N PRO A 113 -11.12 -13.12 -8.12
CA PRO A 113 -10.32 -12.50 -7.06
C PRO A 113 -9.51 -13.50 -6.22
N GLN A 114 -10.13 -14.64 -5.88
CA GLN A 114 -9.47 -15.71 -5.12
C GLN A 114 -8.19 -16.23 -5.81
N THR A 115 -8.21 -16.37 -7.13
CA THR A 115 -7.06 -16.81 -7.91
C THR A 115 -5.93 -15.79 -7.87
N ILE A 116 -6.28 -14.49 -7.90
CA ILE A 116 -5.30 -13.40 -7.77
C ILE A 116 -4.65 -13.44 -6.38
N THR A 117 -5.44 -13.60 -5.32
CA THR A 117 -4.95 -13.71 -3.95
C THR A 117 -4.00 -14.89 -3.78
N GLU A 118 -4.38 -16.09 -4.25
CA GLU A 118 -3.53 -17.28 -4.18
C GLU A 118 -2.21 -17.10 -4.96
N ALA A 119 -2.27 -16.44 -6.12
CA ALA A 119 -1.07 -16.15 -6.90
C ALA A 119 -0.14 -15.17 -6.18
N PHE A 120 -0.67 -14.12 -5.56
CA PHE A 120 0.12 -13.16 -4.78
C PHE A 120 0.77 -13.79 -3.55
N LEU A 121 0.08 -14.68 -2.84
CA LEU A 121 0.66 -15.40 -1.71
C LEU A 121 1.84 -16.27 -2.15
N LYS A 122 1.67 -17.05 -3.23
CA LYS A 122 2.77 -17.86 -3.80
C LYS A 122 3.94 -16.99 -4.28
N ALA A 123 3.65 -15.82 -4.86
CA ALA A 123 4.68 -14.89 -5.29
C ALA A 123 5.43 -14.27 -4.10
N ALA A 124 4.75 -13.98 -2.99
CA ALA A 124 5.36 -13.48 -1.77
C ALA A 124 6.31 -14.52 -1.15
N ASP A 125 5.88 -15.78 -1.04
CA ASP A 125 6.73 -16.88 -0.56
C ASP A 125 7.99 -17.00 -1.43
N LYS A 126 7.81 -16.93 -2.76
CA LYS A 126 8.96 -17.02 -3.68
C LYS A 126 9.88 -15.80 -3.59
N ALA A 127 9.33 -14.61 -3.37
CA ALA A 127 10.11 -13.40 -3.20
C ALA A 127 10.98 -13.46 -1.93
N ASP A 128 10.45 -13.99 -0.82
CA ASP A 128 11.21 -14.19 0.42
C ASP A 128 12.39 -15.16 0.21
N GLU A 129 12.18 -16.28 -0.49
CA GLU A 129 13.26 -17.20 -0.85
C GLU A 129 14.38 -16.49 -1.64
N ILE A 130 14.00 -15.69 -2.63
CA ILE A 130 14.96 -14.96 -3.48
C ILE A 130 15.71 -13.92 -2.66
N LEU A 131 15.03 -13.17 -1.78
CA LEU A 131 15.66 -12.18 -0.91
C LEU A 131 16.70 -12.82 0.02
N LYS A 132 16.39 -13.99 0.60
CA LYS A 132 17.34 -14.76 1.42
C LYS A 132 18.56 -15.19 0.62
N GLN A 133 18.38 -15.64 -0.62
CA GLN A 133 19.50 -16.04 -1.50
C GLN A 133 20.35 -14.85 -1.94
N ALA A 134 19.74 -13.68 -2.14
CA ALA A 134 20.41 -12.45 -2.51
C ALA A 134 21.07 -11.73 -1.32
N SER A 135 20.78 -12.14 -0.08
CA SER A 135 21.31 -11.51 1.12
C SER A 135 22.82 -11.74 1.25
N LEU A 136 23.54 -10.69 1.64
CA LEU A 136 24.96 -10.75 1.93
C LEU A 136 25.14 -10.83 3.44
N PRO A 137 25.78 -11.88 3.97
CA PRO A 137 26.04 -11.95 5.41
C PRO A 137 27.00 -10.84 5.81
N VAL A 138 26.63 -10.10 6.85
CA VAL A 138 27.43 -8.99 7.40
C VAL A 138 27.91 -9.39 8.79
N ASP A 139 29.18 -9.13 9.08
CA ASP A 139 29.74 -9.35 10.41
C ASP A 139 29.33 -8.20 11.34
N LEU A 140 28.48 -8.51 12.33
CA LEU A 140 27.97 -7.55 13.30
C LEU A 140 29.06 -7.01 14.26
N SER A 141 30.23 -7.66 14.31
CA SER A 141 31.37 -7.21 15.12
C SER A 141 32.26 -6.19 14.40
N ASN A 142 32.15 -6.09 13.08
CA ASN A 142 32.95 -5.18 12.28
C ASN A 142 32.31 -3.79 12.18
N ARG A 143 32.93 -2.81 12.85
CA ARG A 143 32.49 -1.41 12.88
C ARG A 143 33.14 -0.51 11.80
N GLU A 144 34.00 -1.06 10.94
CA GLU A 144 34.73 -0.29 9.91
C GLU A 144 34.03 -0.26 8.54
N LEU A 145 32.76 -0.67 8.45
CA LEU A 145 31.96 -0.48 7.24
C LEU A 145 31.31 0.90 7.27
N ASP A 146 32.13 1.93 6.99
CA ASP A 146 31.73 3.26 6.49
C ASP A 146 32.74 3.75 5.44
#